data_AF-A0A0S2W2F9-F1
#
_entry.id   AF-A0A0S2W2F9-F1
#
_cell.length_a   1.000
_cell.length_b   1.000
_cell.length_c   1.000
_cell.angle_alpha   90.00
_cell.angle_beta   90.00
_cell.angle_gamma   90.00
#
_symmetry.space_group_name_H-M   'P 1'
#
loop_
_entity.id
_entity.type
_entity.pdbx_description
1 polymer ?
#
loop_
_entity_poly.entity_id
_entity_poly.type
_entity_poly.pdbx_seq_one_letter_code
_entity_poly.pdbx_strand_id
1 'polypeptide(L)' 'MTSKQISRRIAAVKTADAINAIEGVPVSSYARMLSRSWARGELSGEQMKAALLVSHRKMAEQVQRHG' A
#
# COMPACT_ATOMS: atom_id res chain seq x y z
N MET A 1 -6.09 -2.86 -17.84
CA MET A 1 -7.11 -3.40 -16.91
C MET A 1 -8.49 -3.02 -17.40
N THR A 2 -9.50 -3.84 -17.11
CA THR A 2 -10.91 -3.50 -17.39
C THR A 2 -11.49 -2.62 -16.28
N SER A 3 -12.52 -1.83 -16.60
CA SER A 3 -13.26 -1.02 -15.61
C SER A 3 -13.82 -1.84 -14.46
N LYS A 4 -14.24 -3.09 -14.74
CA LYS A 4 -14.69 -4.05 -13.71
C LYS A 4 -13.56 -4.46 -12.78
N GLN A 5 -12.35 -4.68 -13.30
CA GLN A 5 -11.19 -4.99 -12.47
C GLN A 5 -10.79 -3.79 -11.59
N ILE A 6 -10.81 -2.57 -12.14
CA ILE A 6 -10.51 -1.34 -11.39
C ILE A 6 -11.52 -1.16 -10.25
N SER A 7 -12.81 -1.31 -10.53
CA SER A 7 -13.88 -1.20 -9.51
C SER A 7 -13.68 -2.19 -8.35
N ARG A 8 -13.30 -3.43 -8.67
CA ARG A 8 -12.97 -4.45 -7.64
C ARG A 8 -11.77 -4.05 -6.80
N ARG A 9 -10.70 -3.53 -7.41
CA ARG A 9 -9.51 -3.10 -6.66
C ARG A 9 -9.80 -1.87 -5.78
N ILE A 10 -10.60 -0.92 -6.26
CA ILE A 10 -11.03 0.23 -5.45
C ILE A 10 -11.82 -0.24 -4.22
N ALA A 11 -12.76 -1.18 -4.39
CA ALA A 11 -13.50 -1.76 -3.27
C ALA A 11 -12.55 -2.45 -2.27
N ALA A 12 -11.58 -3.23 -2.75
CA ALA A 12 -10.59 -3.87 -1.89
C ALA A 12 -9.76 -2.87 -1.07
N VAL A 13 -9.32 -1.75 -1.67
CA VAL A 13 -8.61 -0.70 -0.93
C VAL A 13 -9.50 -0.07 0.14
N LYS A 14 -10.77 0.25 -0.18
CA LYS A 14 -11.71 0.80 0.81
C LYS A 14 -11.95 -0.17 1.98
N THR A 15 -12.08 -1.46 1.71
CA THR A 15 -12.22 -2.48 2.75
C THR A 15 -10.98 -2.56 3.62
N ALA A 16 -9.78 -2.55 3.03
CA ALA A 16 -8.53 -2.54 3.78
C ALA A 16 -8.40 -1.29 4.66
N ASP A 17 -8.75 -0.11 4.13
CA ASP A 17 -8.74 1.15 4.89
C ASP A 17 -9.74 1.10 6.07
N ALA A 18 -10.92 0.53 5.87
CA ALA A 18 -11.92 0.36 6.93
C ALA A 18 -11.43 -0.59 8.03
N ILE A 19 -10.80 -1.72 7.67
CA ILE A 19 -10.22 -2.66 8.64
C ILE A 19 -9.11 -1.96 9.44
N ASN A 20 -8.19 -1.26 8.76
CA ASN A 20 -7.12 -0.52 9.44
C ASN A 20 -7.67 0.53 10.40
N ALA A 21 -8.77 1.21 10.04
CA ALA A 21 -9.42 2.18 10.91
C ALA A 21 -10.07 1.53 12.15
N ILE A 22 -10.68 0.35 12.00
CA ILE A 22 -11.25 -0.42 13.12
C ILE A 22 -10.15 -0.84 14.10
N GLU A 23 -9.03 -1.34 13.58
CA GLU A 23 -7.91 -1.83 14.37
C GLU A 23 -6.99 -0.70 14.89
N GLY A 24 -7.27 0.56 14.54
CA GLY A 24 -6.42 1.70 14.91
C GLY A 24 -5.02 1.66 14.28
N VAL A 25 -4.84 0.92 13.18
CA VAL A 25 -3.54 0.75 12.50
C VAL A 25 -3.32 1.91 11.51
N PRO A 26 -2.34 2.81 11.77
CA PRO A 26 -2.09 3.92 10.87
C PRO A 26 -1.45 3.45 9.56
N VAL A 27 -2.02 3.88 8.43
CA VAL A 27 -1.46 3.61 7.10
C VAL A 27 -0.57 4.77 6.65
N SER A 28 0.70 4.48 6.36
CA SER A 28 1.65 5.48 5.88
C SER A 28 1.16 6.15 4.59
N SER A 29 1.58 7.41 4.38
CA SER A 29 1.26 8.16 3.15
C SER A 29 1.76 7.43 1.90
N TYR A 30 2.93 6.80 1.98
CA TYR A 30 3.51 6.01 0.91
C TYR A 30 2.68 4.76 0.58
N ALA A 31 2.23 4.00 1.59
CA ALA A 31 1.36 2.84 1.36
C ALA A 31 0.00 3.23 0.77
N ARG A 32 -0.59 4.37 1.18
CA ARG A 32 -1.81 4.91 0.57
C ARG A 32 -1.61 5.30 -0.90
N MET A 33 -0.48 5.93 -1.23
CA MET A 33 -0.14 6.25 -2.62
C MET A 33 -0.07 4.98 -3.48
N LEU A 34 0.68 3.96 -3.02
CA LEU A 34 0.81 2.69 -3.74
C LEU A 34 -0.53 1.96 -3.91
N SER A 35 -1.38 1.98 -2.87
CA SER A 35 -2.71 1.38 -2.93
C SER A 35 -3.58 2.02 -4.02
N ARG A 36 -3.52 3.35 -4.17
CA ARG A 36 -4.23 4.08 -5.23
C ARG A 36 -3.70 3.72 -6.62
N SER A 37 -2.38 3.66 -6.78
CA SER A 37 -1.76 3.26 -8.05
C SER A 37 -2.08 1.82 -8.44
N TRP A 38 -2.05 0.89 -7.47
CA TRP A 38 -2.49 -0.49 -7.69
C TRP A 38 -3.97 -0.57 -8.09
N ALA A 39 -4.84 0.20 -7.41
CA ALA A 39 -6.27 0.21 -7.69
C ALA A 39 -6.60 0.72 -9.11
N ARG A 40 -5.84 1.71 -9.59
CA ARG A 40 -5.94 2.24 -10.95
C ARG A 40 -5.27 1.35 -12.01
N GLY A 41 -4.50 0.35 -11.59
CA GLY A 41 -3.79 -0.54 -12.50
C GLY A 41 -2.46 0.02 -13.03
N GLU A 42 -1.94 1.07 -12.40
CA GLU A 42 -0.64 1.68 -12.73
C GLU A 42 0.53 0.80 -12.29
N LEU A 43 0.29 -0.11 -11.34
CA LEU A 43 1.27 -1.09 -10.88
C LEU A 43 0.62 -2.43 -10.52
N SER A 44 1.39 -3.50 -10.63
CA SER A 44 1.00 -4.86 -10.24
C SER A 44 1.07 -5.05 -8.72
N GLY A 45 0.46 -6.13 -8.22
CA GLY A 45 0.55 -6.46 -6.79
C GLY A 45 1.99 -6.78 -6.35
N GLU A 46 2.75 -7.44 -7.23
CA GLU A 46 4.16 -7.76 -7.03
C GLU A 46 5.01 -6.49 -6.95
N GLN A 47 4.77 -5.53 -7.86
CA GLN A 47 5.44 -4.23 -7.84
C GLN A 47 5.10 -3.44 -6.56
N MET A 48 3.85 -3.46 -6.12
CA MET A 48 3.42 -2.84 -4.86
C MET A 48 4.19 -3.45 -3.67
N LYS A 49 4.21 -4.78 -3.58
CA LYS A 49 4.87 -5.52 -2.51
C LYS A 49 6.37 -5.23 -2.49
N ALA A 50 7.03 -5.23 -3.65
CA ALA A 50 8.45 -4.92 -3.76
C ALA A 50 8.75 -3.48 -3.29
N ALA A 51 7.95 -2.49 -3.70
CA ALA A 51 8.11 -1.10 -3.28
C ALA A 51 7.97 -0.93 -1.76
N LEU A 52 6.98 -1.59 -1.15
CA LEU A 52 6.79 -1.58 0.30
C LEU A 52 7.99 -2.21 1.03
N LEU A 53 8.46 -3.37 0.58
CA LEU A 53 9.63 -4.05 1.17
C LEU A 53 10.89 -3.19 1.11
N VAL A 54 11.14 -2.52 -0.01
CA VAL A 54 12.28 -1.59 -0.16
C VAL A 54 12.14 -0.42 0.80
N SER A 55 10.95 0.17 0.93
CA SER A 55 10.71 1.27 1.87
C SER A 55 10.97 0.83 3.32
N HIS A 56 10.48 -0.34 3.73
CA HIS A 56 10.71 -0.88 5.07
C HIS A 56 12.19 -1.15 5.36
N ARG A 57 12.94 -1.71 4.40
CA ARG A 57 14.39 -1.92 4.56
C ARG A 57 15.13 -0.62 4.79
N LYS A 58 14.85 0.42 4.00
CA LYS A 58 15.47 1.74 4.17
C LYS A 58 15.16 2.35 5.54
N MET A 59 13.91 2.23 6.02
CA MET A 59 13.54 2.71 7.35
C MET A 59 14.28 1.93 8.46
N ALA A 60 14.39 0.60 8.33
CA ALA A 60 15.13 -0.22 9.29
C ALA A 60 16.62 0.15 9.35
N GLU A 61 17.26 0.37 8.20
CA GLU A 61 18.66 0.82 8.11
C GLU A 61 18.85 2.21 8.76
N GLN A 62 17.90 3.13 8.59
CA GLN A 62 17.95 4.44 9.23
C GLN A 62 17.84 4.33 10.75
N VAL A 63 16.91 3.52 11.26
CA VAL A 63 16.75 3.28 12.70
C VAL A 63 18.01 2.66 13.29
N GLN A 64 18.64 1.70 12.61
CA GLN A 64 19.89 1.07 13.08
C GLN A 64 21.09 2.03 13.13
N ARG A 65 21.14 3.04 12.25
CA ARG A 65 22.23 4.03 12.23
C ARG A 65 22.07 5.13 13.27
N HIS A 66 20.86 5.33 13.79
CA HIS A 66 20.50 6.45 14.66
C HIS A 66 19.97 6.02 16.04
N GLY A 67 19.92 4.71 16.32
CA GLY A 67 19.60 4.14 17.63
C GLY A 67 20.86 3.68 18.35
#